data_AF-A0A7J2SQQ0-F1
#
_entry.id   AF-A0A7J2SQQ0-F1
#
_cell.length_a   1.000
_cell.length_b   1.000
_cell.length_c   1.000
_cell.angle_alpha   90.00
_cell.angle_beta   90.00
_cell.angle_gamma   90.00
#
_symmetry.space_group_name_H-M   'P 1'
#
loop_
_entity.id
_entity.type
_entity.pdbx_description
1 polymer ?
#
loop_
_entity_poly.entity_id
_entity_poly.type
_entity_poly.pdbx_seq_one_letter_code
_entity_poly.pdbx_strand_id
1 'polypeptide(L)' 'MFPEKGSIRGLSRATGHDKNTIMRWVHRAGEHCKKVNEFFLQELKLDKVQVDEIWNYIKKGEKHR' A
#
# COMPACT_ATOMS: atom_id res chain seq x y z
N MET A 1 4.27 -16.76 -13.29
CA MET A 1 5.09 -15.82 -12.49
C MET A 1 4.27 -14.56 -12.30
N PHE A 2 3.85 -14.26 -11.07
CA PHE A 2 3.26 -12.95 -10.77
C PHE A 2 4.36 -11.91 -11.00
N PRO A 3 4.18 -10.91 -11.87
CA PRO A 3 5.20 -9.90 -12.03
C PRO A 3 5.28 -9.10 -10.73
N GLU A 4 6.38 -9.26 -9.99
CA GLU A 4 6.80 -8.27 -9.02
C GLU A 4 6.82 -6.93 -9.77
N LYS A 5 5.95 -5.98 -9.38
CA LYS A 5 5.62 -4.71 -10.09
C LYS A 5 4.44 -4.76 -11.09
N GLY A 6 3.49 -5.67 -10.93
CA GLY A 6 2.26 -5.69 -11.73
C GLY A 6 1.28 -4.57 -11.37
N SER A 7 0.85 -3.77 -12.37
CA SER A 7 -0.31 -2.88 -12.20
C SER A 7 -1.58 -3.68 -11.83
N ILE A 8 -2.60 -3.04 -11.26
CA ILE A 8 -3.91 -3.68 -10.95
C ILE A 8 -4.46 -4.44 -12.18
N ARG A 9 -4.29 -3.85 -13.38
CA ARG A 9 -4.72 -4.46 -14.65
C ARG A 9 -3.85 -5.65 -15.05
N GLY A 10 -2.55 -5.60 -14.76
CA GLY A 10 -1.64 -6.73 -14.97
C GLY A 10 -2.03 -7.91 -14.09
N LEU A 11 -2.26 -7.65 -12.80
CA LEU A 11 -2.65 -8.68 -11.85
C LEU A 11 -4.03 -9.29 -12.15
N SER A 12 -5.00 -8.46 -12.55
CA SER A 12 -6.31 -8.92 -13.03
C SER A 12 -6.18 -9.89 -14.21
N ARG A 13 -5.38 -9.57 -15.24
CA ARG A 13 -5.14 -10.49 -16.37
C ARG A 13 -4.42 -11.77 -15.97
N ALA A 14 -3.39 -11.65 -15.13
CA ALA A 14 -2.59 -12.79 -14.69
C ALA A 14 -3.39 -13.78 -13.83
N THR A 15 -4.38 -13.29 -13.09
CA THR A 15 -5.15 -14.10 -12.12
C THR A 15 -6.58 -14.40 -12.56
N GLY A 16 -7.09 -13.77 -13.61
CA GLY A 16 -8.47 -13.91 -14.06
C GLY A 16 -9.51 -13.20 -13.18
N HIS A 17 -9.11 -12.45 -12.16
CA HIS A 17 -10.02 -11.75 -11.26
C HIS A 17 -10.39 -10.36 -11.79
N ASP A 18 -11.58 -9.87 -11.41
CA ASP A 18 -11.98 -8.48 -11.68
C ASP A 18 -11.05 -7.47 -10.99
N LYS A 19 -10.82 -6.33 -11.64
CA LYS A 19 -9.95 -5.26 -11.13
C LYS A 19 -10.44 -4.72 -9.78
N ASN A 20 -11.75 -4.65 -9.56
CA ASN A 20 -12.29 -4.18 -8.28
C ASN A 20 -12.04 -5.19 -7.16
N THR A 21 -12.03 -6.49 -7.46
CA THR A 21 -11.64 -7.52 -6.48
C THR A 21 -10.20 -7.35 -6.06
N ILE A 22 -9.29 -7.19 -7.02
CA ILE A 22 -7.89 -6.88 -6.74
C ILE A 22 -7.74 -5.60 -5.91
N MET A 23 -8.44 -4.53 -6.28
CA MET A 23 -8.39 -3.24 -5.59
C MET A 23 -8.89 -3.34 -4.14
N ARG A 24 -9.96 -4.10 -3.89
CA ARG A 24 -10.47 -4.38 -2.55
C ARG A 24 -9.44 -5.11 -1.68
N TRP A 25 -8.73 -6.09 -2.24
CA TRP A 25 -7.67 -6.79 -1.51
C TRP A 25 -6.50 -5.88 -1.15
N VAL A 26 -6.05 -5.04 -2.09
CA VAL A 26 -5.00 -4.05 -1.83
C VAL A 26 -5.43 -3.07 -0.73
N HIS A 27 -6.67 -2.58 -0.78
CA HIS A 27 -7.19 -1.70 0.26
C HIS A 27 -7.22 -2.39 1.63
N ARG A 28 -7.73 -3.63 1.71
CA ARG A 28 -7.74 -4.41 2.95
C ARG A 28 -6.35 -4.68 3.50
N ALA A 29 -5.37 -4.94 2.63
CA ALA A 29 -3.97 -5.08 3.03
C ALA A 29 -3.44 -3.77 3.63
N GLY A 30 -3.73 -2.63 3.01
CA GLY A 30 -3.37 -1.31 3.54
C GLY A 30 -3.96 -1.03 4.93
N GLU A 31 -5.25 -1.30 5.10
CA GLU A 31 -5.92 -1.19 6.41
C GLU A 31 -5.28 -2.09 7.48
N HIS A 32 -4.85 -3.29 7.10
CA HIS A 32 -4.16 -4.19 8.02
C HIS A 32 -2.77 -3.67 8.39
N CYS A 33 -1.98 -3.21 7.41
CA CYS A 33 -0.67 -2.59 7.67
C CYS A 33 -0.78 -1.39 8.61
N LYS A 34 -1.83 -0.58 8.48
CA LYS A 34 -2.11 0.53 9.41
C LYS A 34 -2.30 0.02 10.83
N LYS A 35 -3.13 -1.00 11.04
CA LYS A 35 -3.36 -1.61 12.36
C LYS A 35 -2.09 -2.21 12.96
N VAL A 36 -1.27 -2.87 12.15
CA VAL A 36 0.03 -3.40 12.56
C VAL A 36 0.94 -2.26 13.04
N ASN A 37 1.04 -1.18 12.27
CA ASN A 37 1.82 -0.02 12.67
C ASN A 37 1.30 0.61 13.96
N GLU A 38 0.00 0.83 14.10
CA GLU A 38 -0.60 1.37 15.32
C GLU A 38 -0.33 0.48 16.55
N PHE A 39 -0.36 -0.84 16.35
CA PHE A 39 -0.10 -1.79 17.42
C PHE A 39 1.37 -1.83 17.86
N PHE A 40 2.32 -1.77 16.92
CA PHE A 40 3.75 -1.87 17.24
C PHE A 40 4.41 -0.52 17.54
N LEU A 41 3.93 0.58 16.96
CA LEU A 41 4.52 1.91 17.09
C LEU A 41 3.84 2.75 18.17
N GLN A 42 3.71 2.18 19.37
CA GLN A 42 3.17 2.86 20.55
C GLN A 42 4.14 2.74 21.72
N GLU A 43 4.38 3.86 22.42
CA GLU A 43 5.19 3.94 23.65
C GLU A 43 6.59 3.29 23.55
N LEU A 44 7.24 3.45 22.40
CA LEU A 44 8.56 2.89 22.14
C LEU A 44 9.65 3.60 22.98
N LYS A 45 10.19 2.91 23.98
CA LYS A 45 11.34 3.36 24.78
C LYS A 45 12.64 2.93 24.11
N LEU A 46 13.10 3.70 23.13
CA LEU A 46 14.28 3.39 22.32
C LEU A 46 15.42 4.37 22.63
N ASP A 47 16.63 3.84 22.86
CA ASP A 47 17.83 4.66 23.05
C ASP A 47 18.42 5.18 21.74
N LYS A 48 18.08 4.53 20.61
CA LYS A 48 18.52 4.87 19.25
C LYS A 48 17.40 4.58 18.25
N VAL A 49 17.26 5.45 17.26
CA VAL A 49 16.27 5.31 16.18
C VAL A 49 16.96 5.54 14.85
N GLN A 50 16.60 4.73 13.85
CA GLN A 50 16.93 4.97 12.46
C GLN A 50 15.66 5.37 11.71
N VAL A 51 15.75 6.46 10.95
CA VAL A 51 14.68 6.95 10.09
C VAL A 51 15.20 6.95 8.67
N ASP A 52 14.39 6.48 7.73
CA ASP A 52 14.68 6.49 6.30
C ASP A 52 13.47 7.03 5.54
N GLU A 53 13.71 7.61 4.37
CA GLU A 53 12.68 8.24 3.54
C GLU A 53 12.42 7.44 2.27
N ILE A 54 11.15 7.15 2.02
CA ILE A 54 10.69 6.54 0.76
C ILE A 54 9.96 7.59 -0.05
N TRP A 55 10.49 7.90 -1.22
CA TRP A 55 9.94 8.91 -2.12
C TRP A 55 9.09 8.28 -3.23
N ASN A 56 7.92 8.86 -3.48
CA ASN A 56 7.06 8.49 -4.60
C ASN A 56 6.30 9.70 -5.15
N TYR A 57 6.00 9.67 -6.44
CA TYR A 57 5.16 10.69 -7.07
C TYR A 57 3.69 10.41 -6.80
N ILE A 58 3.01 11.36 -6.15
CA ILE A 58 1.56 11.33 -5.97
C ILE A 58 0.96 12.39 -6.89
N LYS A 59 0.05 11.99 -7.80
CA LYS A 59 -0.68 12.94 -8.63
C LYS A 59 -1.51 13.84 -7.71
N LYS A 60 -1.27 15.15 -7.75
CA LYS A 60 -2.12 16.14 -7.06
C LYS A 60 -3.54 16.01 -7.61
N GLY A 61 -4.54 15.91 -6.72
CA GLY A 61 -5.94 15.84 -7.11
C GLY A 61 -6.30 16.98 -8.06
N GLU A 62 -7.17 16.70 -9.03
CA GLU A 62 -7.67 17.73 -9.95
C GLU A 62 -8.38 18.82 -9.12
N LYS A 63 -8.07 20.10 -9.39
CA LYS A 63 -8.95 21.18 -8.95
C LYS A 63 -10.25 20.99 -9.73
N HIS A 64 -11.29 20.51 -9.07
CA HIS A 64 -12.64 20.59 -9.63
C HIS A 64 -12.87 22.06 -10.04
N ARG A 65 -13.13 22.26 -11.34
CA ARG A 65 -13.55 23.56 -11.89
C ARG A 65 -15.06 23.62 -11.86
#